data_AF-A0A7W9V2G3-F1
#
_entry.id   AF-A0A7W9V2G3-F1
#
_cell.length_a   1.000
_cell.length_b   1.000
_cell.length_c   1.000
_cell.angle_alpha   90.00
_cell.angle_beta   90.00
_cell.angle_gamma   90.00
#
_symmetry.space_group_name_H-M   'P 1'
#
loop_
_entity.id
_entity.type
_entity.pdbx_description
1 polymer ?
#
loop_
_entity_poly.entity_id
_entity_poly.type
_entity_poly.pdbx_seq_one_letter_code
_entity_poly.pdbx_strand_id
1 'polypeptide(L)'
;MAGDRLCRMVSAGHAAAFPTGAPPTASWDHLDQYAGEGLMVLLGPVSEPLRALSADRADLAERLLEPWRQAVGAGLRLEVVCWGAVRHRAGLRAPGRAHVHSR
;
A
#
# COMPACT_ATOMS: atom_id res chain seq x y z
N MET A 1 13.12 13.26 -17.43
CA MET A 1 14.02 12.69 -16.41
C MET A 1 13.19 12.51 -15.16
N ALA A 2 13.24 11.35 -14.50
CA ALA A 2 12.40 11.06 -13.33
C ALA A 2 13.10 11.37 -11.99
N GLY A 3 14.44 11.32 -11.98
CA GLY A 3 15.23 11.50 -10.77
C GLY A 3 15.21 12.92 -10.19
N ASP A 4 15.05 13.96 -11.02
CA ASP A 4 15.03 15.35 -10.54
C ASP A 4 13.75 15.68 -9.76
N ARG A 5 12.62 15.04 -10.09
CA ARG A 5 11.35 15.23 -9.38
C ARG A 5 11.39 14.70 -7.96
N LEU A 6 11.96 13.50 -7.76
CA LEU A 6 12.14 12.95 -6.41
C LEU A 6 13.05 13.84 -5.57
N CYS A 7 14.18 14.28 -6.13
CA CYS A 7 15.08 15.18 -5.42
C CYS A 7 14.36 16.47 -5.01
N ARG A 8 13.61 17.10 -5.92
CA ARG A 8 12.82 18.31 -5.61
C ARG A 8 11.80 18.07 -4.51
N MET A 9 11.06 16.96 -4.56
CA MET A 9 10.07 16.60 -3.54
C MET A 9 10.70 16.40 -2.16
N VAL A 10 11.82 15.68 -2.10
CA VAL A 10 12.56 15.47 -0.84
C VAL A 10 13.07 16.82 -0.32
N SER A 11 13.69 17.64 -1.17
CA SER A 11 14.16 18.98 -0.79
C SER A 11 13.02 19.88 -0.29
N ALA A 12 11.85 19.85 -0.92
CA ALA A 12 10.68 20.60 -0.48
C ALA A 12 10.18 20.14 0.90
N GLY A 13 10.09 18.83 1.14
CA GLY A 13 9.73 18.26 2.44
C GLY A 13 10.70 18.69 3.55
N HIS A 14 12.00 18.69 3.26
CA HIS A 14 13.02 19.18 4.20
C HIS A 14 12.92 20.69 4.46
N ALA A 15 12.72 21.50 3.41
CA ALA A 15 12.57 22.95 3.56
C ALA A 15 11.35 23.31 4.41
N ALA A 16 10.23 22.59 4.24
CA ALA A 16 9.02 22.79 5.04
C ALA A 16 9.17 22.38 6.50
N ALA A 17 9.98 21.35 6.78
CA ALA A 17 10.22 20.84 8.13
C ALA A 17 11.31 21.61 8.89
N PHE A 18 12.19 22.33 8.18
CA PHE A 18 13.32 23.06 8.77
C PHE A 18 12.91 24.06 9.89
N PRO A 19 11.87 24.88 9.74
CA PRO A 19 11.50 25.85 10.77
C PRO A 19 11.02 25.23 12.08
N THR A 20 10.48 24.01 12.03
CA THR A 20 9.89 23.32 13.20
C THR A 20 10.81 22.26 13.80
N GLY A 21 11.87 21.86 13.08
CA GLY A 21 12.72 20.74 13.47
C GLY A 21 12.02 19.37 13.43
N ALA A 22 10.83 19.30 12.83
CA ALA A 22 10.08 18.06 12.68
C ALA A 22 10.73 17.12 11.64
N PRO A 23 10.44 15.81 11.67
CA PRO A 23 10.86 14.93 10.60
C PRO A 23 10.21 15.36 9.26
N PRO A 24 10.98 15.40 8.16
CA PRO A 24 10.48 15.77 6.85
C PRO A 24 9.41 14.78 6.40
N THR A 25 8.25 15.32 6.03
CA THR A 25 7.11 14.52 5.58
C THR A 25 6.66 15.03 4.21
N ALA A 26 6.36 14.12 3.29
CA ALA A 26 5.73 14.48 2.03
C ALA A 26 4.25 14.80 2.28
N SER A 27 3.84 16.05 2.04
CA SER A 27 2.43 16.44 2.07
C SER A 27 1.73 16.03 0.79
N TRP A 28 0.40 16.09 0.78
CA TRP A 28 -0.39 15.92 -0.44
C TRP A 28 -0.02 16.93 -1.52
N ASP A 29 0.25 18.19 -1.16
CA ASP A 29 0.71 19.21 -2.12
C ASP A 29 2.04 18.82 -2.78
N HIS A 30 2.97 18.23 -2.01
CA HIS A 30 4.23 17.73 -2.58
C HIS A 30 3.99 16.57 -3.55
N LEU A 31 3.04 15.68 -3.24
CA LEU A 31 2.70 14.55 -4.13
C LEU A 31 2.04 15.06 -5.41
N ASP A 32 1.04 15.93 -5.33
CA ASP A 32 0.38 16.49 -6.52
C ASP A 32 1.35 17.24 -7.43
N GLN A 33 2.33 17.93 -6.84
CA GLN A 33 3.31 18.71 -7.59
C GLN A 33 4.41 17.85 -8.23
N TYR A 34 4.81 16.74 -7.60
CA TYR A 34 6.02 16.00 -7.98
C TYR A 34 5.82 14.53 -8.36
N ALA A 35 4.74 13.86 -7.96
CA ALA A 35 4.53 12.41 -8.09
C ALA A 35 4.07 11.93 -9.49
N GLY A 36 4.21 12.77 -10.52
CA GLY A 36 3.82 12.45 -11.89
C GLY A 36 4.75 11.46 -12.61
N GLU A 37 4.75 11.52 -13.94
CA GLU A 37 5.45 10.56 -14.80
C GLU A 37 6.90 10.26 -14.35
N GLY A 38 7.20 8.97 -14.23
CA GLY A 38 8.52 8.47 -13.86
C GLY A 38 8.71 8.11 -12.39
N LEU A 39 7.73 8.39 -11.52
CA LEU A 39 7.74 7.96 -10.13
C LEU A 39 6.70 6.87 -9.87
N MET A 40 7.10 5.88 -9.07
CA MET A 40 6.21 4.85 -8.56
C MET A 40 6.13 5.00 -7.05
N VAL A 41 4.92 4.91 -6.50
CA VAL A 41 4.68 4.92 -5.06
C VAL A 41 4.27 3.52 -4.63
N LEU A 42 5.07 2.93 -3.75
CA LEU A 42 4.78 1.64 -3.15
C LEU A 42 4.27 1.86 -1.72
N LEU A 43 3.00 1.55 -1.48
CA LEU A 43 2.42 1.59 -0.15
C LEU A 43 2.82 0.31 0.61
N GLY A 44 3.60 0.49 1.68
CA GLY A 44 4.06 -0.61 2.51
C GLY A 44 2.97 -1.21 3.41
N PRO A 45 3.18 -2.40 4.00
CA PRO A 45 2.18 -3.14 4.77
C PRO A 45 1.67 -2.41 6.02
N VAL A 46 2.46 -1.47 6.54
CA VAL A 46 2.09 -0.64 7.69
C VAL A 46 1.29 0.61 7.30
N SER A 47 1.08 0.87 6.02
CA SER A 47 0.27 2.01 5.56
C SER A 47 -1.21 1.84 5.93
N GLU A 48 -1.91 2.95 6.15
CA GLU A 48 -3.32 2.93 6.53
C GLU A 48 -4.22 2.09 5.59
N PRO A 49 -4.11 2.20 4.25
CA PRO A 49 -4.91 1.37 3.36
C PRO A 49 -4.62 -0.12 3.51
N LEU A 50 -3.35 -0.52 3.64
CA LEU A 50 -2.99 -1.95 3.78
C LEU A 50 -3.35 -2.50 5.16
N ARG A 51 -3.33 -1.67 6.21
CA ARG A 51 -3.87 -2.04 7.52
C ARG A 51 -5.38 -2.27 7.45
N ALA A 52 -6.12 -1.42 6.74
CA ALA A 52 -7.55 -1.61 6.52
C ALA A 52 -7.84 -2.89 5.72
N LEU A 53 -7.08 -3.15 4.66
CA LEU A 53 -7.19 -4.41 3.89
C LEU A 53 -6.91 -5.63 4.78
N SER A 54 -5.85 -5.58 5.59
CA SER A 54 -5.48 -6.68 6.49
C SER A 54 -6.50 -6.93 7.59
N ALA A 55 -7.32 -5.92 7.93
CA ALA A 55 -8.41 -5.99 8.88
C ALA A 55 -9.76 -6.38 8.24
N ASP A 56 -9.77 -6.88 6.99
CA ASP A 56 -10.98 -7.23 6.23
C ASP A 56 -11.93 -6.04 5.98
N ARG A 57 -11.39 -4.81 6.01
CA ARG A 57 -12.10 -3.55 5.78
C ARG A 57 -11.78 -2.97 4.41
N ALA A 58 -12.16 -3.71 3.36
CA ALA A 58 -11.97 -3.30 1.97
C ALA A 58 -12.65 -1.95 1.66
N ASP A 59 -13.81 -1.69 2.26
CA ASP A 59 -14.55 -0.42 2.15
C ASP A 59 -13.72 0.80 2.59
N LEU A 60 -13.02 0.67 3.72
CA LEU A 60 -12.15 1.73 4.22
C LEU A 60 -10.88 1.85 3.39
N ALA A 61 -10.31 0.72 2.97
CA ALA A 61 -9.13 0.72 2.13
C ALA A 61 -9.37 1.43 0.79
N GLU A 62 -10.51 1.18 0.14
CA GLU A 62 -10.87 1.85 -1.12
C GLU A 62 -10.97 3.36 -0.96
N ARG A 63 -11.60 3.83 0.12
CA ARG A 63 -11.70 5.26 0.46
C ARG A 63 -10.34 5.89 0.72
N LEU A 64 -9.45 5.18 1.41
CA LEU A 64 -8.10 5.65 1.69
C LEU A 64 -7.21 5.64 0.45
N LEU A 65 -7.45 4.76 -0.52
CA LEU A 65 -6.70 4.70 -1.77
C LEU A 65 -7.13 5.75 -2.80
N GLU A 66 -8.31 6.33 -2.67
CA GLU A 66 -8.83 7.29 -3.65
C GLU A 66 -7.91 8.52 -3.82
N PRO A 67 -7.46 9.21 -2.75
CA PRO A 67 -6.53 10.33 -2.89
C PRO A 67 -5.19 9.92 -3.52
N TRP A 68 -4.69 8.72 -3.22
CA TRP A 68 -3.46 8.20 -3.80
C TRP A 68 -3.59 7.94 -5.30
N ARG A 69 -4.74 7.44 -5.75
CA ARG A 69 -5.03 7.25 -7.18
C ARG A 69 -5.07 8.58 -7.92
N GLN A 70 -5.60 9.64 -7.30
CA GLN A 70 -5.64 10.97 -7.90
C GLN A 70 -4.23 11.59 -8.01
N ALA A 71 -3.41 11.48 -6.95
CA ALA A 71 -2.09 12.11 -6.91
C ALA A 71 -1.03 11.39 -7.77
N VAL A 72 -1.02 10.05 -7.77
CA VAL A 72 0.06 9.23 -8.39
C VAL A 72 -0.42 8.51 -9.66
N GLY A 73 -1.72 8.42 -9.87
CA GLY A 73 -2.30 7.75 -11.03
C GLY A 73 -1.82 6.30 -11.17
N ALA A 74 -1.37 5.95 -12.38
CA ALA A 74 -0.92 4.61 -12.72
C ALA A 74 0.39 4.18 -12.03
N GLY A 75 1.08 5.07 -11.32
CA GLY A 75 2.32 4.79 -10.57
C GLY A 75 2.10 4.14 -9.21
N LEU A 76 0.85 3.99 -8.74
CA LEU A 76 0.54 3.44 -7.42
C LEU A 76 0.66 1.91 -7.39
N ARG A 77 1.36 1.37 -6.38
CA ARG A 77 1.51 -0.07 -6.10
C ARG A 77 1.30 -0.35 -4.62
N LEU A 78 0.79 -1.54 -4.30
CA LEU A 78 0.64 -2.02 -2.93
C LEU A 78 1.67 -3.12 -2.67
N GLU A 79 2.37 -3.04 -1.55
CA GLU A 79 3.33 -4.06 -1.14
C GLU A 79 2.60 -5.23 -0.48
N VAL A 80 2.88 -6.46 -0.93
CA VAL A 80 2.37 -7.67 -0.30
C VAL A 80 3.54 -8.48 0.22
N VAL A 81 3.63 -8.60 1.55
CA VAL A 81 4.72 -9.32 2.23
C VAL A 81 4.18 -10.62 2.81
N CYS A 82 4.63 -11.76 2.27
CA CYS A 82 4.20 -13.09 2.69
C CYS A 82 5.35 -13.85 3.36
N TRP A 83 5.41 -13.82 4.70
CA TRP A 83 6.33 -14.67 5.48
C TRP A 83 5.69 -16.03 5.76
N GLY A 84 5.54 -16.88 4.73
CA GLY A 84 5.23 -18.32 4.85
C GLY A 84 3.88 -18.73 5.48
N ALA A 85 3.12 -17.81 6.07
CA ALA A 85 1.81 -18.11 6.64
C ALA A 85 0.71 -17.88 5.59
N VAL A 86 0.64 -18.77 4.59
CA VAL A 86 -0.62 -18.94 3.84
C VAL A 86 -1.65 -19.46 4.84
N ARG A 87 -2.51 -18.58 5.32
CA ARG A 87 -3.75 -18.99 5.99
C ARG A 87 -4.61 -19.66 4.94
N HIS A 88 -4.54 -20.98 4.88
CA HIS A 88 -5.51 -21.77 4.16
C HIS A 88 -6.88 -21.42 4.76
N ARG A 89 -7.79 -20.83 3.97
CA ARG A 89 -9.20 -20.73 4.36
C ARG A 89 -9.73 -22.15 4.39
N ALA A 90 -9.64 -22.81 5.54
CA ALA A 90 -10.21 -24.13 5.77
C ALA A 90 -11.74 -24.01 5.69
N GLY A 91 -12.27 -24.19 4.48
CA GLY A 91 -13.70 -24.03 4.22
C GLY A 91 -14.23 -24.79 3.00
N LEU A 92 -13.43 -25.62 2.35
CA LEU A 92 -13.93 -26.60 1.38
C LEU A 92 -13.80 -27.99 1.99
N ARG A 93 -14.87 -28.42 2.67
CA ARG A 93 -15.09 -29.81 3.09
C ARG A 93 -15.11 -30.67 1.83
N ALA A 94 -14.03 -31.43 1.57
CA ALA A 94 -14.06 -32.48 0.57
C ALA A 94 -15.15 -33.51 0.94
N PRO A 95 -16.02 -33.94 0.02
CA PRO A 95 -16.99 -34.99 0.31
C PRO A 95 -16.31 -36.36 0.43
N GLY A 96 -16.53 -37.00 1.57
CA GLY A 96 -16.66 -38.45 1.76
C GLY A 96 -15.48 -39.36 1.34
N ARG A 97 -14.68 -39.82 2.31
CA ARG A 97 -14.03 -41.13 2.20
C ARG A 97 -15.06 -42.20 2.53
N ALA A 98 -15.44 -43.00 1.53
CA ALA A 98 -16.24 -44.20 1.71
C ALA A 98 -15.48 -45.20 2.59
N HIS A 99 -16.17 -45.75 3.58
CA HIS A 99 -15.72 -46.90 4.35
C HIS A 99 -15.63 -48.13 3.44
N VAL A 100 -14.50 -48.85 3.49
CA VAL A 100 -14.47 -50.25 3.05
C VAL A 100 -14.35 -51.12 4.30
N HIS A 101 -15.37 -51.93 4.54
CA HIS A 101 -15.43 -52.96 5.56
C HIS A 101 -15.03 -54.26 4.86
N SER A 102 -13.87 -54.82 5.16
CA SER A 102 -13.49 -56.17 4.72
C SER A 102 -14.01 -57.18 5.75
N ARG A 103 -14.87 -58.09 5.29
CA ARG A 103 -15.13 -59.37 5.96
C ARG A 103 -13.93 -60.31 5.80
#